data_AF-A0A3D4WV80-F1
#
_entry.id   AF-A0A3D4WV80-F1
#
_cell.length_a   1.000
_cell.length_b   1.000
_cell.length_c   1.000
_cell.angle_alpha   90.00
_cell.angle_beta   90.00
_cell.angle_gamma   90.00
#
_symmetry.space_group_name_H-M   'P 1'
#
loop_
_entity.id
_entity.type
_entity.pdbx_description
1 polymer ?
#
loop_
_entity_poly.entity_id
_entity_poly.type
_entity_poly.pdbx_seq_one_letter_code
_entity_poly.pdbx_strand_id
1 'polypeptide(L)'
;MNDAEVLRRRYQRLLWAYPNWYRQERGLEMLSTLLEGSKPGQRRPSNADILDVIGRGLRCRFRIPRGHQHAFITVIAMLFCAFTGSAAVAMTFASQPSVPSEDEAVAVAQLATGEPVRNLSGPVIACTYFCPEQWQRGGDQVVTFDDPFEENNGVDHVTVVYWTPTSQLPSAVGDARTRLTANGWQIGDLTIQDDGTRNFDANKDGLSMYLVAFNEPAGAPPLQLSFEKELPDLPAAAIGGLAAGLLTGWMLTVWILQRYRRHDFRVKRAAFLCAVPVLMVMLLTDLLLLQFMVAVLVSAGSSAPAAFFSLLPAMGLSVLRSMPGMWTVTMLISAAAVAALTLAALPIRMRVPEGTPTPAS
;
A
#
# COMPACT_ATOMS: atom_id res chain seq x y z
N MET A 1 6.83 -45.46 25.04
CA MET A 1 6.07 -45.15 23.80
C MET A 1 6.97 -45.51 22.63
N ASN A 2 6.53 -46.39 21.72
CA ASN A 2 7.37 -46.87 20.61
C ASN A 2 7.78 -45.70 19.69
N ASP A 3 9.02 -45.66 19.25
CA ASP A 3 9.58 -44.61 18.38
C ASP A 3 8.77 -44.46 17.07
N ALA A 4 8.25 -45.56 16.55
CA ALA A 4 7.36 -45.57 15.39
C ALA A 4 6.04 -44.80 15.63
N GLU A 5 5.48 -44.89 16.84
CA GLU A 5 4.25 -44.19 17.21
C GLU A 5 4.48 -42.68 17.34
N VAL A 6 5.66 -42.27 17.84
CA VAL A 6 6.07 -40.86 17.89
C VAL A 6 6.19 -40.29 16.47
N LEU A 7 6.83 -41.02 15.57
CA LEU A 7 7.00 -40.62 14.17
C LEU A 7 5.65 -40.51 13.45
N ARG A 8 4.77 -41.50 13.60
CA ARG A 8 3.42 -41.51 13.02
C ARG A 8 2.62 -40.26 13.39
N ARG A 9 2.61 -39.88 14.68
CA ARG A 9 1.92 -38.67 15.14
C ARG A 9 2.49 -37.38 14.51
N ARG A 10 3.80 -37.32 14.29
CA ARG A 10 4.45 -36.18 13.63
C ARG A 10 4.05 -36.09 12.16
N TYR A 11 4.04 -37.20 11.41
CA TYR A 11 3.55 -37.21 10.04
C TYR A 11 2.05 -36.87 9.95
N GLN A 12 1.22 -37.34 10.87
CA GLN A 12 -0.20 -36.95 10.93
C GLN A 12 -0.40 -35.44 11.09
N ARG A 13 0.44 -34.79 11.91
CA ARG A 13 0.43 -33.31 12.03
C ARG A 13 0.91 -32.64 10.74
N LEU A 14 1.97 -33.14 10.10
CA LEU A 14 2.44 -32.62 8.81
C LEU A 14 1.37 -32.73 7.71
N LEU A 15 0.59 -33.81 7.70
CA LEU A 15 -0.52 -33.97 6.76
C LEU A 15 -1.59 -32.89 6.92
N TRP A 16 -1.59 -32.08 7.99
CA TRP A 16 -2.45 -30.89 8.07
C TRP A 16 -2.14 -29.82 7.03
N ALA A 17 -0.98 -29.87 6.38
CA ALA A 17 -0.70 -29.07 5.18
C ALA A 17 -1.68 -29.38 4.03
N TYR A 18 -2.23 -30.59 3.97
CA TYR A 18 -3.26 -30.95 2.98
C TYR A 18 -4.66 -30.45 3.41
N PRO A 19 -5.55 -30.15 2.46
CA PRO A 19 -6.92 -29.78 2.77
C PRO A 19 -7.72 -30.98 3.31
N ASN A 20 -8.72 -30.73 4.16
CA ASN A 20 -9.38 -31.77 4.95
C ASN A 20 -9.94 -32.94 4.13
N TRP A 21 -10.61 -32.63 3.01
CA TRP A 21 -11.18 -33.63 2.10
C TRP A 21 -10.11 -34.59 1.54
N TYR A 22 -8.96 -34.06 1.15
CA TYR A 22 -7.88 -34.86 0.57
C TYR A 22 -7.24 -35.77 1.62
N ARG A 23 -7.17 -35.31 2.87
CA ARG A 23 -6.76 -36.14 4.01
C ARG A 23 -7.77 -37.24 4.31
N GLN A 24 -9.06 -36.98 4.16
CA GLN A 24 -10.10 -38.00 4.36
C GLN A 24 -10.03 -39.09 3.29
N GLU A 25 -9.78 -38.71 2.03
CA GLU A 25 -9.71 -39.66 0.91
C GLU A 25 -8.37 -40.41 0.84
N ARG A 26 -7.25 -39.73 1.07
CA ARG A 26 -5.89 -40.24 0.77
C ARG A 26 -4.92 -40.17 1.95
N GLY A 27 -5.34 -39.64 3.10
CA GLY A 27 -4.43 -39.37 4.21
C GLY A 27 -3.82 -40.62 4.83
N LEU A 28 -4.56 -41.74 4.84
CA LEU A 28 -4.03 -43.03 5.32
C LEU A 28 -2.97 -43.60 4.37
N GLU A 29 -3.22 -43.58 3.06
CA GLU A 29 -2.25 -44.03 2.05
C GLU A 29 -0.97 -43.19 2.06
N MET A 30 -1.10 -41.86 2.24
CA MET A 30 0.07 -40.98 2.37
C MET A 30 0.86 -41.26 3.64
N LEU A 31 0.16 -41.50 4.75
CA LEU A 31 0.79 -41.82 6.03
C LEU A 31 1.55 -43.15 5.96
N SER A 32 0.97 -44.19 5.35
CA SER A 32 1.65 -45.48 5.18
C SER A 32 2.90 -45.33 4.31
N THR A 33 2.77 -44.64 3.17
CA THR A 33 3.90 -44.39 2.25
C THR A 33 5.06 -43.65 2.95
N LEU A 34 4.75 -42.62 3.75
CA LEU A 34 5.78 -41.87 4.49
C LEU A 34 6.45 -42.71 5.59
N LEU A 35 5.70 -43.59 6.25
CA LEU A 35 6.25 -44.50 7.27
C LEU A 35 7.10 -45.61 6.64
N GLU A 36 6.69 -46.17 5.51
CA GLU A 36 7.46 -47.17 4.75
C GLU A 36 8.78 -46.59 4.21
N GLY A 37 8.80 -45.31 3.81
CA GLY A 37 10.01 -44.62 3.38
C GLY A 37 10.95 -44.18 4.51
N SER A 38 10.56 -44.32 5.77
CA SER A 38 11.35 -43.85 6.92
C SER A 38 12.43 -44.86 7.34
N LYS A 39 13.59 -44.37 7.81
CA LYS A 39 14.69 -45.23 8.26
C LYS A 39 14.32 -45.98 9.55
N PRO A 40 14.81 -47.22 9.76
CA PRO A 40 14.65 -47.92 11.03
C PRO A 40 15.14 -47.07 12.21
N GLY A 41 14.33 -46.95 13.27
CA GLY A 41 14.64 -46.15 14.46
C GLY A 41 14.46 -44.63 14.30
N GLN A 42 13.95 -44.14 13.17
CA GLN A 42 13.70 -42.72 12.95
C GLN A 42 12.58 -42.21 13.89
N ARG A 43 12.91 -41.22 14.74
CA ARG A 43 11.96 -40.61 15.70
C ARG A 43 11.33 -39.30 15.20
N ARG A 44 11.92 -38.66 14.18
CA ARG A 44 11.48 -37.38 13.60
C ARG A 44 11.48 -37.46 12.08
N PRO A 45 10.49 -36.86 11.39
CA PRO A 45 10.53 -36.69 9.94
C PRO A 45 11.83 -36.00 9.52
N SER A 46 12.39 -36.39 8.37
CA SER A 46 13.55 -35.67 7.85
C SER A 46 13.13 -34.28 7.36
N ASN A 47 14.07 -33.34 7.28
CA ASN A 47 13.77 -32.00 6.74
C ASN A 47 13.27 -32.08 5.28
N ALA A 48 13.77 -33.04 4.50
CA ALA A 48 13.31 -33.28 3.13
C ALA A 48 11.84 -33.73 3.11
N ASP A 49 11.44 -34.67 3.99
CA ASP A 49 10.05 -35.13 4.08
C ASP A 49 9.11 -34.00 4.52
N ILE A 50 9.56 -33.16 5.45
CA ILE A 50 8.80 -31.99 5.91
C ILE A 50 8.55 -31.03 4.74
N LEU A 51 9.59 -30.67 4.00
CA LEU A 51 9.50 -29.75 2.87
C LEU A 51 8.66 -30.33 1.72
N ASP A 52 8.80 -31.62 1.41
CA ASP A 52 8.01 -32.29 0.37
C ASP A 52 6.52 -32.34 0.75
N VAL A 53 6.20 -32.76 1.98
CA VAL A 53 4.80 -32.83 2.47
C VAL A 53 4.15 -31.45 2.52
N ILE A 54 4.86 -30.44 3.04
CA ILE A 54 4.36 -29.07 3.09
C ILE A 54 4.18 -28.52 1.67
N GLY A 55 5.19 -28.66 0.80
CA GLY A 55 5.14 -28.18 -0.59
C GLY A 55 4.00 -28.80 -1.39
N ARG A 56 3.82 -30.12 -1.29
CA ARG A 56 2.70 -30.82 -1.95
C ARG A 56 1.34 -30.46 -1.34
N GLY A 57 1.28 -30.29 -0.01
CA GLY A 57 0.07 -29.84 0.69
C GLY A 57 -0.38 -28.44 0.26
N LEU A 58 0.55 -27.48 0.27
CA LEU A 58 0.30 -26.11 -0.20
C LEU A 58 -0.06 -26.10 -1.69
N ARG A 59 0.68 -26.85 -2.52
CA ARG A 59 0.33 -26.99 -3.95
C ARG A 59 -1.06 -27.57 -4.13
N CYS A 60 -1.48 -28.53 -3.32
CA CYS A 60 -2.84 -29.08 -3.35
C CYS A 60 -3.89 -28.01 -2.96
N ARG A 61 -3.61 -27.20 -1.93
CA ARG A 61 -4.49 -26.11 -1.47
C ARG A 61 -4.60 -24.97 -2.46
N PHE A 62 -3.52 -24.61 -3.15
CA PHE A 62 -3.49 -23.46 -4.05
C PHE A 62 -3.58 -23.81 -5.53
N ARG A 63 -3.80 -25.08 -5.88
CA ARG A 63 -4.03 -25.47 -7.26
C ARG A 63 -5.37 -24.96 -7.75
N ILE A 64 -5.32 -24.11 -8.79
CA ILE A 64 -6.49 -23.71 -9.56
C ILE A 64 -7.10 -24.97 -10.20
N PRO A 65 -8.43 -25.18 -10.09
CA PRO A 65 -9.09 -26.26 -10.81
C PRO A 65 -8.82 -26.21 -12.32
N ARG A 66 -8.79 -27.38 -12.99
CA ARG A 66 -8.57 -27.43 -14.43
C ARG A 66 -9.70 -26.72 -15.19
N GLY A 67 -9.36 -26.04 -16.28
CA GLY A 67 -10.29 -25.36 -17.19
C GLY A 67 -10.00 -23.87 -17.32
N HIS A 68 -10.08 -23.36 -18.55
CA HIS A 68 -9.76 -21.96 -18.88
C HIS A 68 -10.63 -20.96 -18.12
N GLN A 69 -11.90 -21.30 -17.85
CA GLN A 69 -12.82 -20.45 -17.08
C GLN A 69 -12.32 -20.19 -15.65
N HIS A 70 -11.79 -21.21 -14.96
CA HIS A 70 -11.25 -21.06 -13.61
C HIS A 70 -10.00 -20.19 -13.59
N ALA A 71 -9.12 -20.36 -14.58
CA ALA A 71 -7.94 -19.51 -14.73
C ALA A 71 -8.34 -18.05 -14.98
N PHE A 72 -9.30 -17.81 -15.88
CA PHE A 72 -9.80 -16.48 -16.20
C PHE A 72 -10.40 -15.78 -14.97
N ILE A 73 -11.26 -16.47 -14.21
CA ILE A 73 -11.85 -15.95 -12.97
C ILE A 73 -10.75 -15.62 -11.94
N THR A 74 -9.73 -16.47 -11.82
CA THR A 74 -8.62 -16.25 -10.89
C THR A 74 -7.81 -15.01 -11.27
N VAL A 75 -7.53 -14.80 -12.56
CA VAL A 75 -6.80 -13.62 -13.04
C VAL A 75 -7.57 -12.33 -12.75
N ILE A 76 -8.87 -12.27 -13.07
CA ILE A 76 -9.71 -11.09 -12.78
C ILE A 76 -9.69 -10.78 -11.28
N ALA A 77 -9.95 -11.77 -10.43
CA ALA A 77 -9.96 -11.55 -8.99
C ALA A 77 -8.58 -11.13 -8.42
N MET A 78 -7.49 -11.67 -8.98
CA MET A 78 -6.13 -11.26 -8.62
C MET A 78 -5.87 -9.80 -8.97
N LEU A 79 -6.20 -9.37 -10.19
CA LEU A 79 -6.02 -7.98 -10.64
C LEU A 79 -6.85 -7.01 -9.80
N PHE A 80 -8.13 -7.33 -9.59
CA PHE A 80 -9.01 -6.53 -8.75
C PHE A 80 -8.47 -6.35 -7.33
N CYS A 81 -8.06 -7.45 -6.66
CA CYS A 81 -7.46 -7.37 -5.33
C CYS A 81 -6.11 -6.63 -5.33
N ALA A 82 -5.30 -6.77 -6.39
CA ALA A 82 -4.02 -6.08 -6.54
C ALA A 82 -4.20 -4.56 -6.63
N PHE A 83 -5.10 -4.10 -7.51
CA PHE A 83 -5.36 -2.68 -7.64
C PHE A 83 -6.04 -2.10 -6.41
N THR A 84 -6.99 -2.82 -5.81
CA THR A 84 -7.62 -2.40 -4.55
C THR A 84 -6.60 -2.32 -3.40
N GLY A 85 -5.68 -3.27 -3.31
CA GLY A 85 -4.61 -3.27 -2.30
C GLY A 85 -3.66 -2.08 -2.48
N SER A 86 -3.25 -1.80 -3.72
CA SER A 86 -2.44 -0.62 -4.03
C SER A 86 -3.17 0.68 -3.70
N ALA A 87 -4.45 0.80 -4.08
CA ALA A 87 -5.27 1.98 -3.79
C ALA A 87 -5.56 2.16 -2.28
N ALA A 88 -5.64 1.08 -1.51
CA ALA A 88 -5.80 1.18 -0.06
C ALA A 88 -4.52 1.73 0.61
N VAL A 89 -3.35 1.21 0.26
CA VAL A 89 -2.05 1.68 0.79
C VAL A 89 -1.84 3.16 0.45
N ALA A 90 -2.10 3.50 -0.79
CA ALA A 90 -2.16 4.86 -1.25
C ALA A 90 -3.02 5.82 -0.42
N MET A 91 -4.26 5.40 -0.16
CA MET A 91 -5.19 6.18 0.65
C MET A 91 -4.67 6.39 2.06
N THR A 92 -4.00 5.39 2.64
CA THR A 92 -3.39 5.57 3.96
C THR A 92 -2.34 6.66 3.97
N PHE A 93 -1.53 6.80 2.91
CA PHE A 93 -0.55 7.89 2.82
C PHE A 93 -1.18 9.23 2.49
N ALA A 94 -2.15 9.29 1.59
CA ALA A 94 -2.85 10.53 1.29
C ALA A 94 -3.70 11.04 2.47
N SER A 95 -4.00 10.18 3.45
CA SER A 95 -4.66 10.59 4.70
C SER A 95 -3.69 11.12 5.75
N GLN A 96 -2.38 10.96 5.55
CA GLN A 96 -1.39 11.60 6.40
C GLN A 96 -1.32 13.10 6.06
N PRO A 97 -1.17 14.00 7.05
CA PRO A 97 -0.95 15.41 6.77
C PRO A 97 0.27 15.56 5.86
N SER A 98 0.06 16.06 4.65
CA SER A 98 1.10 16.41 3.67
C SER A 98 2.01 17.53 4.18
N VAL A 99 1.47 18.38 5.06
CA VAL A 99 2.13 19.58 5.56
C VAL A 99 2.69 19.35 6.98
N PRO A 100 3.92 19.80 7.29
CA PRO A 100 4.31 20.02 8.68
C PRO A 100 3.38 21.03 9.36
N SER A 101 3.19 20.93 10.68
CA SER A 101 2.42 21.99 11.34
C SER A 101 3.19 23.32 11.28
N GLU A 102 2.49 24.45 11.32
CA GLU A 102 3.14 25.76 11.35
C GLU A 102 4.13 25.87 12.52
N ASP A 103 3.74 25.37 13.70
CA ASP A 103 4.61 25.33 14.88
C ASP A 103 5.86 24.49 14.65
N GLU A 104 5.76 23.38 13.93
CA GLU A 104 6.88 22.51 13.57
C GLU A 104 7.83 23.22 12.60
N ALA A 105 7.29 23.83 11.54
CA ALA A 105 8.07 24.61 10.57
C ALA A 105 8.77 25.81 11.23
N VAL A 106 8.08 26.57 12.09
CA VAL A 106 8.63 27.70 12.83
C VAL A 106 9.74 27.25 13.78
N ALA A 107 9.53 26.16 14.53
CA ALA A 107 10.55 25.65 15.44
C ALA A 107 11.83 25.24 14.70
N VAL A 108 11.71 24.58 13.55
CA VAL A 108 12.88 24.21 12.73
C VAL A 108 13.52 25.43 12.09
N ALA A 109 12.72 26.40 11.63
CA ALA A 109 13.26 27.64 11.08
C ALA A 109 14.07 28.41 12.13
N GLN A 110 13.57 28.54 13.36
CA GLN A 110 14.30 29.17 14.47
C GLN A 110 15.56 28.41 14.84
N LEU A 111 15.53 27.08 14.77
CA LEU A 111 16.72 26.24 14.94
C LEU A 111 17.77 26.52 13.85
N ALA A 112 17.34 26.61 12.60
CA ALA A 112 18.21 26.86 11.46
C ALA A 112 18.80 28.27 11.53
N THR A 113 18.02 29.31 11.79
CA THR A 113 18.50 30.70 11.78
C THR A 113 19.13 31.15 13.09
N GLY A 114 18.78 30.52 14.22
CA GLY A 114 19.15 30.96 15.55
C GLY A 114 18.39 32.21 16.01
N GLU A 115 17.37 32.64 15.26
CA GLU A 115 16.59 33.84 15.53
C GLU A 115 15.09 33.50 15.65
N PRO A 116 14.35 34.13 16.59
CA PRO A 116 12.91 33.98 16.65
C PRO A 116 12.25 34.65 15.43
N VAL A 117 11.27 33.97 14.83
CA VAL A 117 10.41 34.56 13.77
C VAL A 117 9.67 35.76 14.36
N ARG A 118 9.94 36.95 13.84
CA ARG A 118 9.24 38.19 14.24
C ARG A 118 7.93 38.33 13.45
N ASN A 119 6.94 39.03 13.98
CA ASN A 119 5.70 39.37 13.25
C ASN A 119 4.92 38.19 12.65
N LEU A 120 4.78 37.10 13.41
CA LEU A 120 3.84 35.99 13.12
C LEU A 120 2.43 36.56 12.94
N SER A 121 2.06 36.90 11.71
CA SER A 121 0.72 37.35 11.37
C SER A 121 -0.14 36.10 11.27
N GLY A 122 -1.15 35.94 12.12
CA GLY A 122 -2.15 34.89 11.90
C GLY A 122 -3.07 35.24 10.72
N PRO A 123 -3.98 34.35 10.30
CA PRO A 123 -3.81 32.93 9.97
C PRO A 123 -3.14 32.75 8.59
N VAL A 124 -2.73 31.52 8.26
CA VAL A 124 -2.35 30.99 6.93
C VAL A 124 -2.89 31.83 5.77
N ILE A 125 -2.01 32.50 5.03
CA ILE A 125 -2.39 33.09 3.74
C ILE A 125 -2.25 31.97 2.70
N ALA A 126 -3.37 31.39 2.27
CA ALA A 126 -3.40 30.47 1.15
C ALA A 126 -3.09 31.25 -0.15
N CYS A 127 -1.87 31.12 -0.64
CA CYS A 127 -1.40 31.75 -1.88
C CYS A 127 -1.28 30.71 -2.98
N THR A 128 -1.78 31.01 -4.18
CA THR A 128 -1.77 30.10 -5.36
C THR A 128 -0.47 30.16 -6.17
N TYR A 129 0.49 31.03 -5.84
CA TYR A 129 1.72 31.14 -6.64
C TYR A 129 2.83 31.88 -5.90
N PHE A 130 2.52 33.10 -5.46
CA PHE A 130 3.49 34.03 -4.91
C PHE A 130 2.69 35.15 -4.22
N CYS A 131 3.10 35.56 -3.02
CA CYS A 131 2.42 36.61 -2.25
C CYS A 131 3.29 37.85 -2.03
N PRO A 132 3.77 38.50 -3.12
CA PRO A 132 4.70 39.61 -3.04
C PRO A 132 4.09 40.84 -2.36
N GLU A 133 2.79 41.07 -2.57
CA GLU A 133 2.09 42.24 -2.02
C GLU A 133 1.91 42.18 -0.50
N GLN A 134 2.10 41.00 0.10
CA GLN A 134 1.86 40.78 1.53
C GLN A 134 3.15 40.64 2.34
N TRP A 135 4.29 40.51 1.67
CA TRP A 135 5.61 40.53 2.28
C TRP A 135 5.95 41.96 2.73
N GLN A 136 5.51 42.32 3.94
CA GLN A 136 5.86 43.60 4.53
C GLN A 136 7.37 43.64 4.72
N ARG A 137 8.03 44.60 4.05
CA ARG A 137 9.48 44.81 4.20
C ARG A 137 9.83 44.98 5.68
N GLY A 138 10.70 44.10 6.18
CA GLY A 138 11.22 44.17 7.55
C GLY A 138 10.44 43.36 8.60
N GLY A 139 9.46 42.54 8.21
CA GLY A 139 8.83 41.56 9.09
C GLY A 139 9.07 40.13 8.59
N ASP A 140 9.51 39.24 9.48
CA ASP A 140 9.53 37.80 9.18
C ASP A 140 8.08 37.29 9.04
N GLN A 141 7.86 36.29 8.19
CA GLN A 141 6.52 35.78 7.92
C GLN A 141 6.53 34.27 7.77
N VAL A 142 5.39 33.65 8.12
CA VAL A 142 5.10 32.24 7.88
C VAL A 142 3.97 32.20 6.86
N VAL A 143 4.21 31.52 5.74
CA VAL A 143 3.24 31.36 4.67
C VAL A 143 3.07 29.87 4.43
N THR A 144 1.86 29.37 4.64
CA THR A 144 1.52 27.98 4.27
C THR A 144 0.91 28.01 2.90
N PHE A 145 1.56 27.35 1.94
CA PHE A 145 1.04 27.20 0.59
C PHE A 145 0.18 25.93 0.54
N ASP A 146 -1.13 26.14 0.42
CA ASP A 146 -2.13 25.10 0.13
C ASP A 146 -2.48 25.25 -1.34
N ASP A 147 -1.64 24.74 -2.24
CA ASP A 147 -1.94 24.77 -3.67
C ASP A 147 -1.71 23.42 -4.35
N PRO A 148 -2.79 22.77 -4.82
CA PRO A 148 -2.69 21.62 -5.68
C PRO A 148 -2.67 22.05 -7.16
N PHE A 149 -1.53 22.42 -7.78
CA PHE A 149 -1.46 22.40 -9.27
C PHE A 149 -0.09 22.28 -9.99
N GLU A 150 -0.17 21.42 -11.01
CA GLU A 150 0.50 21.21 -12.32
C GLU A 150 2.02 21.08 -12.55
N GLU A 151 2.95 21.67 -11.79
CA GLU A 151 4.39 21.57 -12.20
C GLU A 151 5.38 21.07 -11.14
N ASN A 152 5.00 20.98 -9.86
CA ASN A 152 5.87 20.40 -8.83
C ASN A 152 5.07 19.54 -7.83
N ASN A 153 5.18 18.22 -8.00
CA ASN A 153 4.94 17.12 -7.03
C ASN A 153 3.65 17.07 -6.17
N GLY A 154 2.76 18.07 -6.17
CA GLY A 154 1.51 18.05 -5.39
C GLY A 154 1.73 17.97 -3.88
N VAL A 155 2.84 18.52 -3.38
CA VAL A 155 3.17 18.53 -1.95
C VAL A 155 2.93 19.93 -1.42
N ASP A 156 1.97 20.02 -0.51
CA ASP A 156 1.72 21.22 0.28
C ASP A 156 2.95 21.50 1.17
N HIS A 157 3.39 22.76 1.25
CA HIS A 157 4.61 23.12 2.00
C HIS A 157 4.40 24.38 2.85
N VAL A 158 5.15 24.46 3.95
CA VAL A 158 5.21 25.68 4.78
C VAL A 158 6.48 26.42 4.44
N THR A 159 6.39 27.72 4.21
CA THR A 159 7.55 28.57 3.99
C THR A 159 7.69 29.57 5.14
N VAL A 160 8.90 29.65 5.71
CA VAL A 160 9.27 30.68 6.67
C VAL A 160 10.31 31.60 6.02
N VAL A 161 10.08 32.90 6.07
CA VAL A 161 10.93 33.91 5.43
C VAL A 161 11.56 34.85 6.45
N TYR A 162 12.84 35.19 6.22
CA TYR A 162 13.61 36.10 7.07
C TYR A 162 14.21 37.25 6.24
N TRP A 163 14.20 38.45 6.81
CA TRP A 163 14.84 39.64 6.21
C TRP A 163 16.28 39.82 6.66
N THR A 164 17.15 38.88 6.29
CA THR A 164 18.59 38.94 6.60
C THR A 164 19.34 39.83 5.60
N PRO A 165 20.14 40.82 6.04
CA PRO A 165 20.93 41.64 5.12
C PRO A 165 21.80 40.79 4.17
N THR A 166 21.86 41.15 2.88
CA THR A 166 22.60 40.37 1.86
C THR A 166 24.06 40.08 2.26
N SER A 167 24.72 41.04 2.92
CA SER A 167 26.10 40.89 3.41
C SER A 167 26.27 39.80 4.48
N GLN A 168 25.19 39.41 5.16
CA GLN A 168 25.18 38.39 6.21
C GLN A 168 24.70 37.02 5.72
N LEU A 169 24.17 36.92 4.49
CA LEU A 169 23.67 35.64 3.95
C LEU A 169 24.72 34.53 3.93
N PRO A 170 25.99 34.75 3.53
CA PRO A 170 26.99 33.69 3.54
C PRO A 170 27.21 33.09 4.93
N SER A 171 27.28 33.92 5.98
CA SER A 171 27.40 33.46 7.37
C SER A 171 26.11 32.81 7.86
N ALA A 172 24.94 33.40 7.57
CA ALA A 172 23.64 32.85 7.98
C ALA A 172 23.42 31.43 7.43
N VAL A 173 23.76 31.19 6.17
CA VAL A 173 23.70 29.86 5.53
C VAL A 173 24.69 28.88 6.19
N GLY A 174 25.92 29.30 6.45
CA GLY A 174 26.93 28.46 7.11
C GLY A 174 26.57 28.09 8.54
N ASP A 175 26.05 29.05 9.29
CA ASP A 175 25.60 28.85 10.67
C ASP A 175 24.36 27.94 10.71
N ALA A 176 23.44 28.09 9.75
CA ALA A 176 22.28 27.21 9.64
C ALA A 176 22.66 25.75 9.42
N ARG A 177 23.58 25.48 8.48
CA ARG A 177 24.11 24.12 8.26
C ARG A 177 24.74 23.55 9.53
N THR A 178 25.51 24.38 10.25
CA THR A 178 26.17 23.97 11.50
C THR A 178 25.16 23.62 12.58
N ARG A 179 24.15 24.47 12.81
CA ARG A 179 23.10 24.24 13.81
C ARG A 179 22.25 23.02 13.48
N LEU A 180 21.84 22.85 12.22
CA LEU A 180 21.04 21.70 11.79
C LEU A 180 21.83 20.40 11.94
N THR A 181 23.09 20.37 11.50
CA THR A 181 23.99 19.21 11.68
C THR A 181 24.15 18.84 13.16
N ALA A 182 24.38 19.83 14.03
CA ALA A 182 24.50 19.63 15.46
C ALA A 182 23.21 19.04 16.10
N ASN A 183 22.07 19.19 15.43
CA ASN A 183 20.77 18.66 15.86
C ASN A 183 20.34 17.41 15.08
N GLY A 184 21.28 16.75 14.40
CA GLY A 184 21.07 15.45 13.76
C GLY A 184 20.33 15.50 12.43
N TRP A 185 20.24 16.66 11.79
CA TRP A 185 19.77 16.76 10.41
C TRP A 185 20.85 16.26 9.46
N GLN A 186 20.45 15.56 8.40
CA GLN A 186 21.36 15.23 7.31
C GLN A 186 21.28 16.38 6.30
N ILE A 187 22.43 16.99 6.00
CA ILE A 187 22.52 18.20 5.17
C ILE A 187 23.08 17.81 3.81
N GLY A 188 22.40 18.24 2.75
CA GLY A 188 22.87 18.14 1.38
C GLY A 188 24.05 19.06 1.08
N ASP A 189 24.52 18.97 -0.17
CA ASP A 189 25.56 19.85 -0.66
C ASP A 189 25.04 21.29 -0.79
N LEU A 190 25.93 22.25 -0.51
CA LEU A 190 25.62 23.66 -0.71
C LEU A 190 25.83 24.00 -2.18
N THR A 191 24.77 24.35 -2.88
CA THR A 191 24.85 24.85 -4.25
C THR A 191 24.94 26.37 -4.22
N ILE A 192 25.89 26.92 -4.98
CA ILE A 192 26.04 28.36 -5.21
C ILE A 192 25.88 28.59 -6.70
N GLN A 193 24.84 29.34 -7.07
CA GLN A 193 24.53 29.68 -8.46
C GLN A 193 25.37 30.89 -8.92
N ASP A 194 25.39 31.14 -10.23
CA ASP A 194 26.17 32.23 -10.84
C ASP A 194 25.75 33.62 -10.37
N ASP A 195 24.49 33.79 -9.98
CA ASP A 195 23.93 35.03 -9.40
C ASP A 195 24.30 35.20 -7.91
N GLY A 196 24.99 34.23 -7.31
CA GLY A 196 25.34 34.19 -5.90
C GLY A 196 24.26 33.62 -4.99
N THR A 197 23.13 33.16 -5.53
CA THR A 197 22.07 32.47 -4.77
C THR A 197 22.62 31.18 -4.19
N ARG A 198 22.33 30.95 -2.91
CA ARG A 198 22.83 29.79 -2.16
C ARG A 198 21.67 28.94 -1.72
N ASN A 199 21.72 27.64 -1.96
CA ASN A 199 20.70 26.73 -1.47
C ASN A 199 21.27 25.39 -1.01
N PHE A 200 20.55 24.74 -0.10
CA PHE A 200 20.82 23.38 0.33
C PHE A 200 19.54 22.73 0.86
N ASP A 201 19.48 21.40 0.76
CA ASP A 201 18.45 20.57 1.37
C ASP A 201 18.89 20.02 2.72
N ALA A 202 17.96 19.79 3.62
CA ALA A 202 18.19 19.09 4.88
C ALA A 202 17.02 18.17 5.20
N ASN A 203 17.28 16.97 5.71
CA ASN A 203 16.22 16.05 6.12
C ASN A 203 16.41 15.51 7.54
N LYS A 204 15.29 15.26 8.22
CA LYS A 204 15.24 14.62 9.53
C LYS A 204 13.85 14.04 9.79
N ASP A 205 13.79 12.76 10.16
CA ASP A 205 12.55 12.10 10.61
C ASP A 205 11.34 12.24 9.65
N GLY A 206 11.60 12.26 8.33
CA GLY A 206 10.57 12.43 7.30
C GLY A 206 10.16 13.89 7.06
N LEU A 207 10.85 14.86 7.66
CA LEU A 207 10.73 16.27 7.35
C LEU A 207 11.91 16.68 6.46
N SER A 208 11.61 17.20 5.27
CA SER A 208 12.56 17.85 4.37
C SER A 208 12.45 19.37 4.52
N MET A 209 13.60 20.03 4.48
CA MET A 209 13.72 21.48 4.50
C MET A 209 14.62 21.90 3.33
N TYR A 210 14.13 22.81 2.51
CA TYR A 210 14.89 23.47 1.46
C TYR A 210 15.14 24.92 1.86
N LEU A 211 16.41 25.30 2.00
CA LEU A 211 16.80 26.67 2.32
C LEU A 211 17.35 27.35 1.06
N VAL A 212 16.86 28.55 0.76
CA VAL A 212 17.35 29.41 -0.32
C VAL A 212 17.69 30.79 0.22
N ALA A 213 18.88 31.28 -0.11
CA ALA A 213 19.33 32.63 0.17
C ALA A 213 19.59 33.38 -1.14
N PHE A 214 18.75 34.38 -1.44
CA PHE A 214 18.81 35.18 -2.66
C PHE A 214 19.79 36.34 -2.54
N ASN A 215 20.73 36.45 -3.49
CA ASN A 215 21.75 37.50 -3.45
C ASN A 215 21.23 38.88 -3.91
N GLU A 216 20.32 38.92 -4.88
CA GLU A 216 19.66 40.16 -5.36
C GLU A 216 18.14 40.06 -5.23
N PRO A 217 17.57 40.34 -4.04
CA PRO A 217 16.13 40.25 -3.87
C PRO A 217 15.43 41.39 -4.63
N ALA A 218 14.81 41.08 -5.77
CA ALA A 218 13.89 41.96 -6.49
C ALA A 218 12.56 42.16 -5.70
N GLY A 219 12.64 42.53 -4.42
CA GLY A 219 11.51 42.63 -3.50
C GLY A 219 11.16 41.35 -2.74
N ALA A 220 11.91 40.26 -2.92
CA ALA A 220 11.75 39.02 -2.17
C ALA A 220 12.51 39.07 -0.81
N PRO A 221 12.13 38.28 0.20
CA PRO A 221 12.93 38.10 1.39
C PRO A 221 14.22 37.37 0.99
N PRO A 222 15.37 37.84 1.47
CA PRO A 222 16.68 37.32 1.08
C PRO A 222 16.96 35.92 1.63
N LEU A 223 16.20 35.42 2.61
CA LEU A 223 16.34 34.07 3.14
C LEU A 223 14.96 33.40 3.26
N GLN A 224 14.81 32.25 2.62
CA GLN A 224 13.59 31.45 2.58
C GLN A 224 13.89 30.01 3.03
N LEU A 225 13.01 29.46 3.88
CA LEU A 225 13.05 28.06 4.30
C LEU A 225 11.71 27.43 3.99
N SER A 226 11.68 26.49 3.06
CA SER A 226 10.49 25.71 2.69
C SER A 226 10.56 24.33 3.36
N PHE A 227 9.43 23.87 3.90
CA PHE A 227 9.32 22.64 4.66
C PHE A 227 8.28 21.72 4.03
N GLU A 228 8.67 20.48 3.79
CA GLU A 228 7.85 19.43 3.19
C GLU A 228 7.96 18.16 4.01
N LYS A 229 6.88 17.38 4.16
CA LYS A 229 7.01 16.02 4.67
C LYS A 229 7.39 15.09 3.52
N GLU A 230 8.52 14.42 3.64
CA GLU A 230 8.88 13.32 2.74
C GLU A 230 7.81 12.24 2.90
N LEU A 231 7.01 12.06 1.86
CA LEU A 231 6.14 10.91 1.77
C LEU A 231 7.03 9.67 1.73
N PRO A 232 6.78 8.66 2.57
CA PRO A 232 7.50 7.39 2.49
C PRO A 232 7.36 6.83 1.08
N ASP A 233 8.40 6.14 0.59
CA ASP A 233 8.54 5.62 -0.78
C ASP A 233 7.23 5.00 -1.30
N LEU A 234 6.39 5.87 -1.88
CA LEU A 234 5.06 5.55 -2.39
C LEU A 234 5.16 4.42 -3.41
N PRO A 235 6.18 4.40 -4.28
CA PRO A 235 6.44 3.27 -5.12
C PRO A 235 6.59 1.93 -4.41
N ALA A 236 7.47 1.85 -3.43
CA ALA A 236 7.69 0.61 -2.69
C ALA A 236 6.40 0.15 -1.99
N ALA A 237 5.66 1.09 -1.42
CA ALA A 237 4.41 0.77 -0.73
C ALA A 237 3.29 0.34 -1.70
N ALA A 238 3.16 0.99 -2.86
CA ALA A 238 2.22 0.60 -3.91
C ALA A 238 2.53 -0.80 -4.47
N ILE A 239 3.82 -1.11 -4.71
CA ILE A 239 4.27 -2.46 -5.08
C ILE A 239 3.92 -3.48 -4.00
N GLY A 240 4.12 -3.13 -2.72
CA GLY A 240 3.72 -3.93 -1.58
C GLY A 240 2.21 -4.23 -1.57
N GLY A 241 1.38 -3.20 -1.78
CA GLY A 241 -0.07 -3.32 -1.88
C GLY A 241 -0.53 -4.20 -3.05
N LEU A 242 0.12 -4.06 -4.21
CA LEU A 242 -0.14 -4.86 -5.40
C LEU A 242 0.19 -6.33 -5.15
N ALA A 243 1.38 -6.63 -4.61
CA ALA A 243 1.82 -7.99 -4.32
C ALA A 243 0.92 -8.67 -3.27
N ALA A 244 0.60 -7.96 -2.18
CA ALA A 244 -0.32 -8.44 -1.15
C ALA A 244 -1.73 -8.71 -1.72
N GLY A 245 -2.22 -7.82 -2.60
CA GLY A 245 -3.50 -7.97 -3.27
C GLY A 245 -3.54 -9.15 -4.24
N LEU A 246 -2.51 -9.35 -5.07
CA LEU A 246 -2.40 -10.53 -5.96
C LEU A 246 -2.45 -11.83 -5.17
N LEU A 247 -1.65 -11.92 -4.08
CA LEU A 247 -1.61 -13.11 -3.24
C LEU A 247 -2.97 -13.38 -2.59
N THR A 248 -3.61 -12.34 -2.04
CA THR A 248 -4.92 -12.44 -1.40
C THR A 248 -6.00 -12.86 -2.40
N GLY A 249 -6.04 -12.23 -3.58
CA GLY A 249 -6.99 -12.54 -4.64
C GLY A 249 -6.84 -13.97 -5.18
N TRP A 250 -5.61 -14.47 -5.31
CA TRP A 250 -5.36 -15.88 -5.62
C TRP A 250 -5.92 -16.77 -4.53
N MET A 251 -5.44 -16.60 -3.28
CA MET A 251 -5.78 -17.49 -2.16
C MET A 251 -7.29 -17.59 -1.96
N LEU A 252 -7.99 -16.44 -2.00
CA LEU A 252 -9.44 -16.37 -1.87
C LEU A 252 -10.12 -17.10 -3.03
N THR A 253 -9.74 -16.79 -4.28
CA THR A 253 -10.38 -17.39 -5.46
C THR A 253 -10.19 -18.89 -5.52
N VAL A 254 -8.98 -19.41 -5.27
CA VAL A 254 -8.76 -20.85 -5.27
C VAL A 254 -9.55 -21.53 -4.16
N TRP A 255 -9.61 -20.93 -2.97
CA TRP A 255 -10.41 -21.46 -1.87
C TRP A 255 -11.91 -21.54 -2.25
N ILE A 256 -12.47 -20.47 -2.84
CA ILE A 256 -13.87 -20.44 -3.32
C ILE A 256 -14.09 -21.50 -4.39
N LEU A 257 -13.22 -21.57 -5.40
CA LEU A 257 -13.35 -22.52 -6.51
C LEU A 257 -13.24 -23.98 -6.06
N GLN A 258 -12.36 -24.28 -5.10
CA GLN A 258 -12.25 -25.62 -4.52
C GLN A 258 -13.50 -26.01 -3.75
N ARG A 259 -14.15 -25.05 -3.08
CA ARG A 259 -15.41 -25.27 -2.36
C ARG A 259 -16.58 -25.47 -3.31
N TYR A 260 -16.68 -24.61 -4.33
CA TYR A 260 -17.70 -24.64 -5.37
C TYR A 260 -17.79 -26.00 -6.07
N ARG A 261 -16.65 -26.67 -6.32
CA ARG A 261 -16.61 -27.99 -6.96
C ARG A 261 -17.43 -29.06 -6.24
N ARG A 262 -17.59 -28.95 -4.91
CA ARG A 262 -18.27 -29.95 -4.09
C ARG A 262 -19.79 -29.81 -4.03
N HIS A 263 -20.32 -28.69 -4.50
CA HIS A 263 -21.77 -28.47 -4.46
C HIS A 263 -22.50 -29.16 -5.61
N ASP A 264 -23.78 -29.44 -5.39
CA ASP A 264 -24.67 -30.00 -6.40
C ASP A 264 -24.92 -28.99 -7.54
N PHE A 265 -25.35 -29.49 -8.70
CA PHE A 265 -25.55 -28.72 -9.92
C PHE A 265 -26.48 -27.51 -9.75
N ARG A 266 -27.53 -27.63 -8.92
CA ARG A 266 -28.47 -26.51 -8.65
C ARG A 266 -27.78 -25.34 -7.94
N VAL A 267 -27.01 -25.63 -6.90
CA VAL A 267 -26.24 -24.61 -6.16
C VAL A 267 -25.17 -24.01 -7.06
N LYS A 268 -24.53 -24.84 -7.90
CA LYS A 268 -23.56 -24.38 -8.90
C LYS A 268 -24.17 -23.36 -9.86
N ARG A 269 -25.36 -23.63 -10.41
CA ARG A 269 -26.07 -22.69 -11.29
C ARG A 269 -26.41 -21.38 -10.60
N ALA A 270 -26.97 -21.44 -9.38
CA ALA A 270 -27.32 -20.23 -8.63
C ALA A 270 -26.09 -19.37 -8.33
N ALA A 271 -25.01 -19.97 -7.82
CA ALA A 271 -23.77 -19.25 -7.58
C ALA A 271 -23.13 -18.71 -8.86
N PHE A 272 -23.24 -19.41 -9.99
CA PHE A 272 -22.80 -18.88 -11.29
C PHE A 272 -23.58 -17.62 -11.69
N LEU A 273 -24.92 -17.65 -11.58
CA LEU A 273 -25.77 -16.49 -11.90
C LEU A 273 -25.46 -15.27 -11.02
N CYS A 274 -25.11 -15.49 -9.74
CA CYS A 274 -24.68 -14.41 -8.86
C CYS A 274 -23.24 -13.94 -9.10
N ALA A 275 -22.33 -14.84 -9.51
CA ALA A 275 -20.92 -14.51 -9.71
C ALA A 275 -20.67 -13.71 -10.99
N VAL A 276 -21.47 -13.92 -12.05
CA VAL A 276 -21.27 -13.25 -13.34
C VAL A 276 -21.37 -11.72 -13.24
N PRO A 277 -22.42 -11.12 -12.63
CA PRO A 277 -22.49 -9.67 -12.45
C PRO A 277 -21.30 -9.11 -11.65
N VAL A 278 -20.88 -9.83 -10.61
CA VAL A 278 -19.75 -9.44 -9.75
C VAL A 278 -18.46 -9.41 -10.56
N LEU A 279 -18.21 -10.45 -11.36
CA LEU A 279 -17.04 -10.50 -12.24
C LEU A 279 -17.08 -9.42 -13.31
N MET A 280 -18.26 -9.07 -13.85
CA MET A 280 -18.39 -7.96 -14.79
C MET A 280 -18.04 -6.62 -14.14
N VAL A 281 -18.52 -6.37 -12.91
CA VAL A 281 -18.17 -5.16 -12.16
C VAL A 281 -16.67 -5.11 -11.87
N MET A 282 -16.08 -6.21 -11.39
CA MET A 282 -14.63 -6.29 -11.16
C MET A 282 -13.84 -5.99 -12.44
N LEU A 283 -14.20 -6.63 -13.56
CA LEU A 283 -13.54 -6.41 -14.84
C LEU A 283 -13.67 -4.97 -15.34
N LEU A 284 -14.86 -4.37 -15.20
CA LEU A 284 -15.07 -2.97 -15.57
C LEU A 284 -14.22 -2.03 -14.71
N THR A 285 -14.16 -2.29 -13.39
CA THR A 285 -13.30 -1.53 -12.48
C THR A 285 -11.82 -1.66 -12.86
N ASP A 286 -11.36 -2.88 -13.16
CA ASP A 286 -9.99 -3.12 -13.61
C ASP A 286 -9.68 -2.38 -14.92
N LEU A 287 -10.60 -2.39 -15.88
CA LEU A 287 -10.43 -1.68 -17.16
C LEU A 287 -10.38 -0.16 -16.98
N LEU A 288 -11.24 0.41 -16.12
CA LEU A 288 -11.22 1.84 -15.82
C LEU A 288 -9.91 2.26 -15.14
N LEU A 289 -9.44 1.46 -14.17
CA LEU A 289 -8.16 1.69 -13.51
C LEU A 289 -6.99 1.60 -14.50
N LEU A 290 -7.01 0.62 -15.41
CA LEU A 290 -6.00 0.47 -16.45
C LEU A 290 -6.01 1.63 -17.46
N GLN A 291 -7.17 2.02 -17.99
CA GLN A 291 -7.29 3.12 -18.95
C GLN A 291 -6.77 4.43 -18.35
N PHE A 292 -7.06 4.67 -17.07
CA PHE A 292 -6.57 5.84 -16.37
C PHE A 292 -5.05 5.79 -16.13
N MET A 293 -4.48 4.63 -15.78
CA MET A 293 -3.03 4.43 -15.74
C MET A 293 -2.35 4.77 -17.08
N VAL A 294 -2.94 4.33 -18.19
CA VAL A 294 -2.44 4.65 -19.52
C VAL A 294 -2.52 6.15 -19.82
N ALA A 295 -3.63 6.83 -19.45
CA ALA A 295 -3.78 8.26 -19.67
C ALA A 295 -2.71 9.08 -18.92
N VAL A 296 -2.42 8.72 -17.67
CA VAL A 296 -1.37 9.36 -16.86
C VAL A 296 0.02 9.09 -17.41
N LEU A 297 0.29 7.86 -17.88
CA LEU A 297 1.56 7.53 -18.53
C LEU A 297 1.81 8.38 -19.78
N VAL A 298 0.74 8.67 -20.53
CA VAL A 298 0.81 9.51 -21.73
C VAL A 298 1.01 10.99 -21.35
N SER A 299 0.35 11.48 -20.29
CA SER A 299 0.50 12.88 -19.85
C SER A 299 1.84 13.16 -19.17
N ALA A 300 2.45 12.18 -18.49
CA ALA A 300 3.73 12.31 -17.80
C ALA A 300 4.97 12.30 -18.73
N GLY A 301 4.78 12.31 -20.05
CA GLY A 301 5.87 12.56 -21.01
C GLY A 301 7.00 11.51 -20.99
N SER A 302 6.70 10.23 -21.26
CA SER A 302 7.62 9.15 -21.72
C SER A 302 8.97 8.88 -21.00
N SER A 303 9.37 9.62 -19.97
CA SER A 303 10.73 9.59 -19.42
C SER A 303 10.85 9.16 -17.95
N ALA A 304 9.78 8.73 -17.27
CA ALA A 304 9.87 8.35 -15.86
C ALA A 304 9.21 6.99 -15.52
N PRO A 305 9.99 5.89 -15.39
CA PRO A 305 9.53 4.67 -14.72
C PRO A 305 9.33 4.84 -13.20
N ALA A 306 9.84 5.93 -12.59
CA ALA A 306 9.66 6.23 -11.16
C ALA A 306 8.32 6.94 -10.85
N ALA A 307 7.84 7.81 -11.74
CA ALA A 307 6.52 8.47 -11.61
C ALA A 307 5.35 7.47 -11.71
N PHE A 308 5.58 6.34 -12.39
CA PHE A 308 4.62 5.24 -12.55
C PHE A 308 4.05 4.72 -11.23
N PHE A 309 4.90 4.60 -10.20
CA PHE A 309 4.54 3.96 -8.96
C PHE A 309 4.07 4.94 -7.87
N SER A 310 4.45 6.21 -7.94
CA SER A 310 3.98 7.28 -7.03
C SER A 310 2.58 7.80 -7.38
N LEU A 311 2.13 7.63 -8.64
CA LEU A 311 0.82 8.11 -9.08
C LEU A 311 -0.32 7.13 -8.78
N LEU A 312 -0.08 5.81 -8.81
CA LEU A 312 -1.05 4.77 -8.42
C LEU A 312 -1.85 5.13 -7.16
N PRO A 313 -1.21 5.73 -6.13
CA PRO A 313 -1.90 6.29 -4.99
C PRO A 313 -2.85 7.47 -5.15
N ALA A 314 -2.36 8.57 -5.69
CA ALA A 314 -3.14 9.79 -5.91
C ALA A 314 -4.30 9.52 -6.91
N MET A 315 -4.11 8.54 -7.79
CA MET A 315 -5.06 8.08 -8.79
C MET A 315 -6.24 7.30 -8.19
N GLY A 316 -6.00 6.47 -7.17
CA GLY A 316 -7.09 5.88 -6.39
C GLY A 316 -7.91 6.96 -5.69
N LEU A 317 -7.23 7.94 -5.09
CA LEU A 317 -7.87 9.03 -4.34
C LEU A 317 -8.78 9.91 -5.18
N SER A 318 -8.35 10.35 -6.36
CA SER A 318 -9.11 11.27 -7.22
C SER A 318 -10.39 10.64 -7.76
N VAL A 319 -10.35 9.38 -8.17
CA VAL A 319 -11.55 8.62 -8.56
C VAL A 319 -12.46 8.37 -7.34
N LEU A 320 -11.89 8.10 -6.16
CA LEU A 320 -12.64 7.94 -4.90
C LEU A 320 -13.29 9.24 -4.42
N ARG A 321 -12.63 10.39 -4.62
CA ARG A 321 -13.13 11.73 -4.25
C ARG A 321 -14.23 12.21 -5.19
N SER A 322 -14.14 11.87 -6.47
CA SER A 322 -15.07 12.34 -7.52
C SER A 322 -16.38 11.55 -7.56
N MET A 323 -16.40 10.30 -7.08
CA MET A 323 -17.59 9.42 -7.13
C MET A 323 -17.78 8.57 -5.85
N PRO A 324 -17.93 9.20 -4.67
CA PRO A 324 -18.09 8.48 -3.40
C PRO A 324 -19.33 7.56 -3.38
N GLY A 325 -20.40 7.96 -4.08
CA GLY A 325 -21.62 7.17 -4.22
C GLY A 325 -21.44 5.89 -5.04
N MET A 326 -20.58 5.92 -6.07
CA MET A 326 -20.37 4.74 -6.92
C MET A 326 -19.52 3.69 -6.20
N TRP A 327 -18.52 4.11 -5.42
CA TRP A 327 -17.69 3.18 -4.64
C TRP A 327 -18.40 2.56 -3.46
N THR A 328 -19.21 3.32 -2.74
CA THR A 328 -20.04 2.76 -1.66
C THR A 328 -20.98 1.70 -2.22
N VAL A 329 -21.57 1.93 -3.39
CA VAL A 329 -22.38 0.93 -4.10
C VAL A 329 -21.55 -0.28 -4.54
N THR A 330 -20.38 -0.07 -5.16
CA THR A 330 -19.50 -1.18 -5.58
C THR A 330 -19.00 -2.01 -4.39
N MET A 331 -18.63 -1.36 -3.27
CA MET A 331 -18.21 -2.01 -2.03
C MET A 331 -19.37 -2.75 -1.37
N LEU A 332 -20.58 -2.18 -1.34
CA LEU A 332 -21.77 -2.85 -0.82
C LEU A 332 -22.15 -4.06 -1.68
N ILE A 333 -22.11 -3.94 -3.00
CA ILE A 333 -22.39 -5.04 -3.93
C ILE A 333 -21.32 -6.13 -3.78
N SER A 334 -20.05 -5.77 -3.68
CA SER A 334 -18.94 -6.71 -3.49
C SER A 334 -19.02 -7.39 -2.12
N ALA A 335 -19.31 -6.65 -1.05
CA ALA A 335 -19.50 -7.19 0.29
C ALA A 335 -20.72 -8.12 0.36
N ALA A 336 -21.84 -7.74 -0.25
CA ALA A 336 -23.03 -8.57 -0.34
C ALA A 336 -22.78 -9.84 -1.16
N ALA A 337 -22.01 -9.75 -2.25
CA ALA A 337 -21.62 -10.89 -3.07
C ALA A 337 -20.68 -11.84 -2.32
N VAL A 338 -19.68 -11.31 -1.60
CA VAL A 338 -18.78 -12.11 -0.75
C VAL A 338 -19.55 -12.74 0.40
N ALA A 339 -20.48 -12.01 1.03
CA ALA A 339 -21.36 -12.55 2.07
C ALA A 339 -22.26 -13.67 1.52
N ALA A 340 -22.86 -13.49 0.34
CA ALA A 340 -23.67 -14.51 -0.30
C ALA A 340 -22.83 -15.76 -0.69
N LEU A 341 -21.62 -15.57 -1.20
CA LEU A 341 -20.70 -16.65 -1.54
C LEU A 341 -20.18 -17.39 -0.29
N THR A 342 -19.90 -16.67 0.80
CA THR A 342 -19.47 -17.28 2.07
C THR A 342 -20.62 -18.01 2.77
N LEU A 343 -21.84 -17.47 2.75
CA LEU A 343 -23.04 -18.15 3.22
C LEU A 343 -23.35 -19.40 2.40
N ALA A 344 -23.29 -19.32 1.07
CA ALA A 344 -23.46 -20.47 0.18
C ALA A 344 -22.35 -21.53 0.36
N ALA A 345 -21.17 -21.09 0.80
CA ALA A 345 -20.07 -21.98 1.13
C ALA A 345 -20.27 -22.68 2.48
N LEU A 346 -21.11 -22.22 3.42
CA LEU A 346 -21.25 -22.90 4.72
C LEU A 346 -21.64 -24.38 4.53
N PRO A 347 -21.04 -25.30 5.31
CA PRO A 347 -21.34 -26.72 5.17
C PRO A 347 -22.80 -26.93 5.53
N ILE A 348 -23.64 -27.22 4.53
CA ILE A 348 -24.99 -27.71 4.79
C ILE A 348 -24.79 -29.04 5.51
N ARG A 349 -25.03 -29.06 6.83
CA ARG A 349 -25.18 -30.31 7.57
C ARG A 349 -26.34 -31.02 6.91
N MET A 350 -26.04 -31.95 6.01
CA MET A 350 -27.05 -32.91 5.58
C MET A 350 -27.45 -33.64 6.86
N ARG A 351 -28.66 -33.38 7.34
CA ARG A 351 -29.29 -34.26 8.32
C ARG A 351 -29.28 -35.63 7.66
N VAL A 352 -28.45 -36.52 8.17
CA VAL A 352 -28.59 -37.94 7.87
C VAL A 352 -30.01 -38.28 8.30
N PRO A 353 -30.89 -38.74 7.40
CA PRO A 353 -32.22 -39.15 7.80
C PRO A 353 -32.07 -40.29 8.81
N GLU A 354 -32.37 -40.01 10.08
CA GLU A 354 -32.53 -41.01 11.13
C GLU A 354 -33.73 -41.88 10.74
N GLY A 355 -33.46 -42.98 10.06
CA GLY A 355 -34.53 -43.80 9.49
C GLY A 355 -34.02 -44.94 8.64
N THR A 356 -32.99 -45.65 9.09
CA THR A 356 -32.82 -47.05 8.66
C THR A 356 -33.43 -47.93 9.75
N PRO A 357 -34.60 -48.54 9.51
CA PRO A 357 -35.16 -49.48 10.48
C PRO A 357 -34.17 -50.63 10.67
N THR A 358 -33.80 -50.87 11.93
CA THR A 358 -33.08 -52.07 12.35
C THR A 358 -33.81 -53.32 11.83
N PRO A 359 -33.12 -54.25 11.14
CA PRO A 359 -33.73 -55.51 10.76
C PRO A 359 -34.16 -56.24 12.03
N ALA A 360 -35.45 -56.55 12.12
CA ALA A 360 -36.02 -57.34 13.21
C ALA A 360 -35.37 -58.73 13.21
N SER A 361 -34.84 -59.11 14.37
CA SER A 361 -34.29 -60.42 14.70
C SER A 361 -35.37 -61.49 14.80
#